data_AF-A0A0V7Z468-F1
#
_entry.id   AF-A0A0V7Z468-F1
#
_cell.length_a   1.000
_cell.length_b   1.000
_cell.length_c   1.000
_cell.angle_alpha   90.00
_cell.angle_beta   90.00
_cell.angle_gamma   90.00
#
_symmetry.space_group_name_H-M   'P 1'
#
loop_
_entity.id
_entity.type
_entity.pdbx_description
1 polymer ?
#
loop_
_entity_poly.entity_id
_entity_poly.type
_entity_poly.pdbx_seq_one_letter_code
_entity_poly.pdbx_strand_id
1 'polypeptide(L)'
;MNNGNPVINGDLTESGGLRNPYITRNQDGNFYITATDMRSSKGRGSNRSIVLMQSSDLIHWKSSNINFETQFPGMFSGVHAI
;
A
#
# COMPACT_ATOMS: atom_id res chain seq x y z
N MET A 1 5.67 -21.04 5.50
CA MET A 1 4.90 -19.86 5.01
C MET A 1 3.55 -19.86 5.72
N ASN A 2 2.87 -18.71 5.87
CA ASN A 2 1.60 -18.52 6.59
C ASN A 2 0.39 -19.29 6.01
N ASN A 3 0.51 -20.59 5.72
CA ASN A 3 -0.50 -21.45 5.06
C ASN A 3 -1.08 -20.85 3.76
N GLY A 4 -0.31 -20.02 3.06
CA GLY A 4 -0.78 -19.28 1.88
C GLY A 4 -1.70 -18.09 2.20
N ASN A 5 -2.02 -17.86 3.46
CA ASN A 5 -2.81 -16.71 3.89
C ASN A 5 -1.99 -15.41 3.78
N PRO A 6 -2.65 -14.30 3.39
CA PRO A 6 -2.04 -12.98 3.45
C PRO A 6 -1.59 -12.64 4.88
N VAL A 7 -0.47 -11.95 5.00
CA VAL A 7 -0.02 -11.36 6.27
C VAL A 7 -0.77 -10.05 6.54
N ILE A 8 -1.06 -9.29 5.47
CA ILE A 8 -1.85 -8.06 5.49
C ILE A 8 -2.91 -8.19 4.38
N ASN A 9 -4.17 -8.00 4.73
CA ASN A 9 -5.27 -8.05 3.77
C ASN A 9 -5.39 -6.75 2.95
N GLY A 10 -6.05 -6.85 1.79
CA GLY A 10 -6.32 -5.70 0.92
C GLY A 10 -7.36 -4.71 1.44
N ASP A 11 -7.93 -4.92 2.62
CA ASP A 11 -9.00 -4.07 3.18
C ASP A 11 -8.55 -2.64 3.46
N LEU A 12 -7.23 -2.42 3.55
CA LEU A 12 -6.60 -1.12 3.71
C LEU A 12 -6.42 -0.36 2.38
N THR A 13 -6.91 -0.93 1.28
CA THR A 13 -6.67 -0.47 -0.10
C THR A 13 -7.99 -0.19 -0.81
N GLU A 14 -8.00 0.77 -1.73
CA GLU A 14 -9.16 1.08 -2.58
C GLU A 14 -9.36 0.02 -3.68
N SER A 15 -8.27 -0.55 -4.20
CA SER A 15 -8.39 -1.58 -5.24
C SER A 15 -8.83 -2.94 -4.69
N GLY A 16 -8.64 -3.17 -3.39
CA GLY A 16 -8.78 -4.46 -2.71
C GLY A 16 -7.57 -5.38 -2.90
N GLY A 17 -6.42 -4.81 -3.29
CA GLY A 17 -5.17 -5.54 -3.50
C GLY A 17 -3.96 -4.74 -3.02
N LEU A 18 -3.00 -5.42 -2.41
CA LEU A 18 -1.76 -4.85 -1.89
C LEU A 18 -0.57 -5.56 -2.52
N ARG A 19 0.34 -4.81 -3.16
CA ARG A 19 1.45 -5.39 -3.92
C ARG A 19 2.76 -4.63 -3.72
N ASN A 20 3.85 -5.31 -4.07
CA ASN A 20 5.21 -4.76 -4.09
C ASN A 20 5.65 -4.13 -2.74
N PRO A 21 5.55 -4.86 -1.61
CA PRO A 21 5.94 -4.30 -0.32
C PRO A 21 7.45 -4.05 -0.26
N TYR A 22 7.83 -2.87 0.19
CA TYR A 22 9.18 -2.56 0.65
C TYR A 22 9.13 -2.27 2.14
N ILE A 23 9.88 -3.03 2.94
CA ILE A 23 9.92 -2.91 4.40
C ILE A 23 11.26 -2.35 4.86
N THR A 24 11.22 -1.41 5.80
CA THR A 24 12.39 -0.90 6.50
C THR A 24 12.15 -0.85 8.00
N ARG A 25 13.23 -0.87 8.78
CA ARG A 25 13.21 -0.64 10.23
C ARG A 25 13.95 0.66 10.52
N ASN A 26 13.29 1.56 11.24
CA ASN A 26 13.87 2.85 11.59
C ASN A 26 14.55 2.80 12.97
N GLN A 27 15.31 3.85 13.30
CA GLN A 27 16.04 3.99 14.57
C GLN A 27 15.11 4.11 15.79
N ASP A 28 13.86 4.53 15.59
CA ASP A 28 12.83 4.57 16.63
C ASP A 28 12.29 3.18 17.03
N GLY A 29 12.82 2.12 16.40
CA GLY A 29 12.44 0.74 16.65
C GLY A 29 11.24 0.25 15.84
N ASN A 30 10.54 1.14 15.12
CA ASN A 30 9.36 0.79 14.31
C ASN A 30 9.74 0.24 12.93
N PHE A 31 8.80 -0.51 12.36
CA PHE A 31 8.82 -1.03 11.00
C PHE A 31 7.88 -0.22 10.13
N TYR A 32 8.33 0.06 8.91
CA TYR A 32 7.56 0.81 7.92
C TYR A 32 7.47 0.00 6.64
N ILE A 33 6.26 -0.09 6.08
CA ILE A 33 6.04 -0.66 4.76
C ILE A 33 5.53 0.45 3.84
N THR A 34 6.11 0.52 2.65
CA THR A 34 5.52 1.19 1.49
C THR A 34 5.08 0.12 0.50
N ALA A 35 3.84 0.20 0.02
CA ALA A 35 3.28 -0.76 -0.92
C ALA A 35 2.39 -0.06 -1.96
N THR A 36 2.17 -0.72 -3.09
CA THR A 36 1.24 -0.28 -4.14
C THR A 36 -0.16 -0.80 -3.82
N ASP A 37 -1.15 0.09 -3.84
CA ASP A 37 -2.56 -0.28 -3.92
C ASP A 37 -2.85 -0.74 -5.35
N MET A 38 -2.95 -2.05 -5.58
CA MET A 38 -3.18 -2.60 -6.91
C MET A 38 -3.79 -4.00 -6.86
N ARG A 39 -4.84 -4.21 -7.66
CA ARG A 39 -5.47 -5.52 -7.84
C ARG A 39 -5.31 -5.98 -9.28
N SER A 40 -4.56 -7.06 -9.50
CA SER A 40 -4.22 -7.56 -10.85
C SER A 40 -5.44 -7.80 -11.75
N SER A 41 -6.58 -8.23 -11.18
CA SER A 41 -7.82 -8.44 -11.93
C SER A 41 -8.46 -7.15 -12.45
N LYS A 42 -8.06 -5.98 -11.93
CA LYS A 42 -8.46 -4.64 -12.41
C LYS A 42 -7.48 -4.07 -13.45
N GLY A 43 -6.49 -4.86 -13.88
CA GLY A 43 -5.48 -4.44 -14.87
C GLY A 43 -4.40 -3.53 -14.30
N ARG A 44 -3.45 -3.15 -15.16
CA ARG A 44 -2.26 -2.37 -14.78
C ARG A 44 -2.56 -0.93 -14.34
N GLY A 45 -3.62 -0.30 -14.87
CA GLY A 45 -4.02 1.05 -14.47
C GLY A 45 -4.78 1.15 -13.15
N SER A 46 -4.68 0.17 -12.25
CA SER A 46 -5.34 0.17 -10.93
C SER A 46 -4.43 0.61 -9.78
N ASN A 47 -3.25 1.14 -10.10
CA ASN A 47 -2.13 1.48 -9.21
C ASN A 47 -2.01 2.99 -8.96
N ARG A 48 -3.12 3.64 -8.59
CA ARG A 48 -3.20 5.09 -8.37
C ARG A 48 -2.73 5.53 -6.98
N SER A 49 -2.49 4.58 -6.09
CA SER A 49 -2.26 4.89 -4.68
C SER A 49 -1.08 4.14 -4.08
N ILE A 50 -0.43 4.80 -3.11
CA ILE A 50 0.57 4.18 -2.23
C ILE A 50 -0.06 3.98 -0.86
N VAL A 51 0.22 2.82 -0.26
CA VAL A 51 -0.16 2.50 1.12
C VAL A 51 1.09 2.56 1.99
N LEU A 52 1.06 3.43 2.98
CA LEU A 52 2.08 3.54 4.02
C LEU A 52 1.58 2.80 5.26
N MET A 53 2.43 1.97 5.85
CA MET A 53 2.09 1.22 7.06
C MET A 53 3.20 1.31 8.08
N GLN A 54 2.82 1.37 9.35
CA GLN A 54 3.74 1.40 10.49
C GLN A 54 3.34 0.33 11.51
N SER A 55 4.33 -0.36 12.06
CA SER A 55 4.14 -1.37 13.12
C SER A 55 5.32 -1.37 14.09
N SER A 56 5.07 -1.65 15.36
CA SER A 56 6.11 -1.91 16.36
C SER A 56 6.47 -3.39 16.50
N ASP A 57 5.64 -4.30 15.97
CA ASP A 57 5.72 -5.74 16.25
C ASP A 57 5.58 -6.65 15.02
N LEU A 58 5.49 -6.07 13.82
CA LEU A 58 5.26 -6.77 12.53
C LEU A 58 3.90 -7.47 12.39
N ILE A 59 3.02 -7.37 13.39
CA ILE A 59 1.72 -8.04 13.44
C ILE A 59 0.61 -7.01 13.28
N HIS A 60 0.66 -5.93 14.07
CA HIS A 60 -0.35 -4.89 14.08
C HIS A 60 0.13 -3.68 13.27
N TRP A 61 -0.63 -3.33 12.24
CA TRP A 61 -0.25 -2.27 11.29
C TRP A 61 -1.25 -1.12 11.36
N LYS A 62 -0.75 0.09 11.64
CA LYS A 62 -1.46 1.33 11.29
C LYS A 62 -1.18 1.64 9.83
N SER A 63 -2.17 2.14 9.11
CA SER A 63 -2.04 2.42 7.69
C SER A 63 -2.60 3.78 7.29
N SER A 64 -2.07 4.31 6.18
CA SER A 64 -2.59 5.47 5.48
C SER A 64 -2.50 5.20 3.99
N ASN A 65 -3.59 5.48 3.27
CA ASN A 65 -3.67 5.34 1.82
C ASN A 65 -3.62 6.72 1.17
N ILE A 66 -2.68 6.90 0.24
CA ILE A 66 -2.47 8.14 -0.51
C ILE A 66 -2.85 7.88 -1.96
N ASN A 67 -4.05 8.29 -2.34
CA ASN A 67 -4.49 8.33 -3.73
C ASN A 67 -4.11 9.69 -4.32
N PHE A 68 -3.17 9.71 -5.26
CA PHE A 68 -2.60 10.95 -5.77
C PHE A 68 -3.59 11.77 -6.61
N GLU A 69 -4.48 11.13 -7.34
CA GLU A 69 -5.47 11.81 -8.18
C GLU A 69 -6.50 12.55 -7.32
N THR A 70 -6.94 11.94 -6.22
CA THR A 70 -7.99 12.51 -5.38
C THR A 70 -7.45 13.49 -4.35
N GLN A 71 -6.28 13.22 -3.77
CA GLN A 71 -5.68 14.07 -2.74
C GLN A 71 -4.87 15.24 -3.32
N PHE A 72 -4.33 15.10 -4.53
CA PHE A 72 -3.50 16.12 -5.19
C PHE A 72 -3.92 16.37 -6.65
N PRO A 73 -5.21 16.70 -6.90
CA PRO A 73 -5.77 16.74 -8.26
C PRO A 73 -5.10 17.77 -9.18
N GLY A 74 -4.57 18.87 -8.64
CA GLY A 74 -3.87 19.90 -9.42
C GLY A 74 -2.43 19.54 -9.83
N MET A 75 -1.86 18.48 -9.23
CA MET A 75 -0.48 18.06 -9.49
C MET A 75 -0.40 16.74 -10.27
N PHE A 76 -1.36 15.83 -10.06
CA PHE A 76 -1.29 14.45 -10.57
C PHE A 76 -2.55 14.02 -11.34
N SER A 77 -3.23 14.95 -12.01
CA SER A 77 -4.37 14.60 -12.86
C SER A 77 -3.94 13.62 -13.98
N GLY A 78 -4.57 12.46 -14.04
CA GLY A 78 -4.32 11.43 -15.06
C GLY A 78 -3.01 10.65 -14.88
N VAL A 79 -2.39 10.67 -13.70
CA VAL A 79 -1.17 9.91 -13.44
C VAL A 79 -1.52 8.47 -13.06
N HIS A 80 -0.99 7.52 -13.84
CA HIS A 80 -1.07 6.09 -13.55
C HIS A 80 0.35 5.52 -13.60
N ALA A 81 0.72 4.66 -12.64
CA ALA A 81 1.92 3.87 -12.82
C ALA A 81 1.66 2.88 -13.99
N ILE A 82 2.58 2.82 -14.95
CA ILE A 82 2.45 2.02 -16.19
C ILE A 82 2.75 0.53 -15.97
#